data_AF-A0A9X4EA57-F1
#
_entry.id   AF-A0A9X4EA57-F1
#
_cell.length_a   1.000
_cell.length_b   1.000
_cell.length_c   1.000
_cell.angle_alpha   90.00
_cell.angle_beta   90.00
_cell.angle_gamma   90.00
#
_symmetry.space_group_name_H-M   'P 1'
#
loop_
_entity.id
_entity.type
_entity.pdbx_description
1 polymer ?
#
loop_
_entity_poly.entity_id
_entity_poly.type
_entity_poly.pdbx_seq_one_letter_code
_entity_poly.pdbx_strand_id
1 'polypeptide(L)'
;MIHFSAEAEAQLASLQDYFEERLWLQALEKLADAVDEAERFILNEPAKGLPAPRPYPWLTQADVAWIKVHRYWFAYRAQPPLVLALFDETADIPGRYPRTPD
;
A
#
# COMPACT_ATOMS: atom_id res chain seq x y z
N MET A 1 13.47 8.19 0.25
CA MET A 1 13.18 6.96 1.00
C MET A 1 12.09 7.29 1.99
N ILE A 2 10.95 6.63 1.86
CA ILE A 2 9.82 6.76 2.77
C ILE A 2 9.93 5.69 3.87
N HIS A 3 9.33 5.94 5.03
CA HIS A 3 9.23 4.91 6.06
C HIS A 3 8.02 4.02 5.82
N PHE A 4 8.13 2.76 6.23
CA PHE A 4 7.02 1.82 6.30
C PHE A 4 6.67 1.61 7.77
N SER A 5 5.38 1.48 8.06
CA SER A 5 4.96 0.98 9.37
C SER A 5 5.39 -0.48 9.51
N ALA A 6 5.52 -0.97 10.74
CA ALA A 6 5.84 -2.39 10.98
C ALA A 6 4.80 -3.33 10.32
N GLU A 7 3.53 -2.90 10.26
CA GLU A 7 2.47 -3.63 9.57
C GLU A 7 2.69 -3.64 8.05
N ALA A 8 3.04 -2.50 7.45
CA ALA A 8 3.33 -2.42 6.02
C ALA A 8 4.57 -3.23 5.63
N GLU A 9 5.61 -3.25 6.48
CA GLU A 9 6.79 -4.11 6.30
C GLU A 9 6.41 -5.60 6.33
N ALA A 10 5.59 -6.01 7.31
CA ALA A 10 5.13 -7.39 7.40
C ALA A 10 4.27 -7.80 6.20
N GLN A 11 3.43 -6.89 5.70
CA GLN A 11 2.61 -7.12 4.50
C GLN A 11 3.45 -7.24 3.24
N LEU A 12 4.46 -6.37 3.08
CA LEU A 12 5.40 -6.44 1.97
C LEU A 12 6.18 -7.75 1.98
N ALA A 13 6.75 -8.13 3.14
CA ALA A 13 7.45 -9.39 3.32
C ALA A 13 6.55 -10.59 3.00
N SER A 14 5.31 -10.59 3.50
CA SER A 14 4.34 -11.66 3.22
C SER A 14 4.05 -11.83 1.73
N LEU A 15 4.01 -10.73 0.96
CA LEU A 15 3.82 -10.79 -0.50
C LEU A 15 5.07 -11.27 -1.22
N GLN A 16 6.26 -10.86 -0.76
CA GLN A 16 7.53 -11.36 -1.28
C GLN A 16 7.62 -12.87 -1.08
N ASP A 17 7.43 -13.36 0.14
CA ASP A 17 7.42 -14.79 0.48
C ASP A 17 6.41 -15.56 -0.40
N TYR A 18 5.20 -15.03 -0.55
CA TYR A 18 4.16 -15.64 -1.39
C TYR A 18 4.61 -15.83 -2.85
N PHE A 19 5.29 -14.84 -3.45
CA PHE A 19 5.77 -14.93 -4.82
C PHE A 19 7.05 -15.76 -4.95
N GLU A 20 7.94 -15.70 -3.96
CA GLU A 20 9.17 -16.51 -3.90
C GLU A 20 8.87 -18.01 -3.83
N GLU A 21 7.94 -18.42 -2.96
CA GLU A 21 7.48 -19.82 -2.86
C GLU A 21 6.95 -20.37 -4.20
N ARG A 22 6.44 -19.49 -5.06
CA ARG A 22 5.88 -19.82 -6.38
C ARG A 22 6.88 -19.66 -7.52
N LEU A 23 8.10 -19.19 -7.23
CA LEU A 23 9.15 -18.86 -8.20
C LEU A 23 8.68 -17.85 -9.27
N TRP A 24 7.78 -16.94 -8.90
CA TRP A 24 7.21 -15.95 -9.81
C TRP A 24 8.09 -14.69 -9.85
N LEU A 25 9.26 -14.79 -10.48
CA LEU A 25 10.24 -13.69 -10.56
C LEU A 25 9.63 -12.39 -11.12
N GLN A 26 8.80 -12.47 -12.16
CA GLN A 26 8.14 -11.28 -12.71
C GLN A 26 7.18 -10.62 -11.72
N ALA A 27 6.57 -11.37 -10.81
CA ALA A 27 5.69 -10.81 -9.79
C ALA A 27 6.48 -10.05 -8.72
N LEU A 28 7.66 -10.56 -8.35
CA LEU A 28 8.60 -9.87 -7.45
C LEU A 28 9.13 -8.58 -8.09
N GLU A 29 9.52 -8.61 -9.35
CA GLU A 29 9.95 -7.41 -10.10
C GLU A 29 8.83 -6.37 -10.14
N LYS A 30 7.59 -6.80 -10.42
CA LYS A 30 6.43 -5.89 -10.46
C LYS A 30 6.05 -5.35 -9.08
N LEU A 31 6.30 -6.10 -8.01
CA LEU A 31 6.11 -5.63 -6.65
C LEU A 31 7.16 -4.57 -6.30
N ALA A 32 8.43 -4.80 -6.64
CA ALA A 32 9.50 -3.82 -6.44
C ALA A 32 9.25 -2.53 -7.24
N ASP A 33 8.90 -2.64 -8.53
CA ASP A 33 8.52 -1.50 -9.38
C ASP A 33 7.38 -0.68 -8.74
N ALA A 34 6.36 -1.36 -8.21
CA ALA A 34 5.21 -0.72 -7.60
C ALA A 34 5.59 0.03 -6.31
N VAL A 35 6.46 -0.55 -5.49
CA VAL A 35 6.98 0.09 -4.28
C VAL A 35 7.77 1.36 -4.66
N ASP A 36 8.70 1.27 -5.61
CA ASP A 36 9.52 2.41 -6.04
C ASP A 36 8.69 3.56 -6.64
N GLU A 37 7.65 3.24 -7.41
CA GLU A 37 6.73 4.24 -7.96
C GLU A 37 5.83 4.83 -6.87
N ALA A 38 5.35 4.04 -5.91
CA ALA A 38 4.61 4.53 -4.75
C ALA A 38 5.45 5.48 -3.90
N GLU A 39 6.72 5.14 -3.61
CA GLU A 39 7.63 6.04 -2.88
C GLU A 39 7.79 7.38 -3.62
N ARG A 40 8.06 7.33 -4.92
CA ARG A 40 8.21 8.53 -5.75
C ARG A 40 6.94 9.37 -5.76
N PHE A 41 5.77 8.74 -5.85
CA PHE A 41 4.50 9.46 -5.79
C PHE A 41 4.31 10.15 -4.44
N ILE A 42 4.45 9.43 -3.33
CA ILE A 42 4.17 9.96 -2.00
C ILE A 42 5.15 11.09 -1.63
N LEU A 43 6.41 11.01 -2.09
CA LEU A 43 7.40 12.05 -1.83
C LEU A 43 7.18 13.32 -2.66
N ASN A 44 6.73 13.20 -3.92
CA ASN A 44 6.62 14.33 -4.83
C ASN A 44 5.21 14.95 -4.87
N GLU A 45 4.17 14.12 -4.72
CA GLU A 45 2.77 14.52 -4.92
C GLU A 45 1.82 13.95 -3.82
N PRO A 46 2.16 14.06 -2.52
CA PRO A 46 1.42 13.38 -1.45
C PRO A 46 -0.07 13.75 -1.38
N ALA A 47 -0.43 14.97 -1.78
CA ALA A 47 -1.79 15.48 -1.76
C ALA A 47 -2.70 14.93 -2.89
N LYS A 48 -2.13 14.22 -3.88
CA LYS A 48 -2.91 13.67 -5.01
C LYS A 48 -3.47 12.28 -4.75
N GLY A 49 -3.25 11.71 -3.58
CA GLY A 49 -3.84 10.43 -3.20
C GLY A 49 -5.37 10.49 -3.10
N LEU A 50 -5.98 9.32 -3.19
CA LEU A 50 -7.41 9.11 -2.99
C LEU A 50 -7.74 9.03 -1.50
N PRO A 51 -8.94 9.45 -1.07
CA PRO A 51 -9.35 9.31 0.34
C PRO A 51 -9.57 7.84 0.74
N ALA A 52 -9.84 6.96 -0.22
CA ALA A 52 -10.06 5.53 -0.05
C ALA A 52 -9.83 4.79 -1.38
N PRO A 53 -9.61 3.46 -1.36
CA PRO A 53 -9.69 2.65 -2.58
C PRO A 53 -11.06 2.78 -3.20
N ARG A 54 -11.12 2.92 -4.53
CA ARG A 54 -12.40 3.12 -5.25
C ARG A 54 -13.47 2.07 -4.93
N PRO A 55 -13.15 0.77 -4.78
CA PRO A 55 -14.16 -0.23 -4.41
C PRO A 55 -14.68 -0.10 -2.98
N TYR A 56 -13.95 0.60 -2.10
CA TYR A 56 -14.15 0.61 -0.66
C TYR A 56 -14.22 2.04 -0.10
N PRO A 57 -15.14 2.91 -0.55
CA PRO A 57 -15.19 4.31 -0.14
C PRO A 57 -15.38 4.51 1.37
N TRP A 58 -15.95 3.52 2.07
CA TRP A 58 -16.15 3.53 3.52
C TRP A 58 -14.85 3.36 4.34
N LEU A 59 -13.72 3.03 3.70
CA LEU A 59 -12.40 2.97 4.34
C LEU A 59 -11.72 4.35 4.46
N THR A 60 -12.43 5.44 4.15
CA THR A 60 -11.91 6.79 4.32
C THR A 60 -11.56 7.04 5.80
N GLN A 61 -10.35 7.53 6.04
CA GLN A 61 -9.83 7.89 7.36
C GLN A 61 -9.17 9.27 7.34
N ALA A 62 -9.19 9.96 8.47
CA ALA A 62 -8.46 11.22 8.61
C ALA A 62 -6.95 10.98 8.42
N ASP A 63 -6.30 11.89 7.69
CA ASP A 63 -4.85 11.88 7.41
C ASP A 63 -4.31 10.64 6.70
N VAL A 64 -5.19 9.80 6.12
CA VAL A 64 -4.81 8.65 5.30
C VAL A 64 -5.21 8.91 3.86
N ALA A 65 -4.24 8.72 2.96
CA ALA A 65 -4.44 8.75 1.53
C ALA A 65 -4.10 7.39 0.93
N TRP A 66 -4.63 7.13 -0.25
CA TRP A 66 -4.51 5.88 -0.96
C TRP A 66 -4.01 6.11 -2.38
N ILE A 67 -3.10 5.27 -2.84
CA ILE A 67 -2.74 5.18 -4.26
C ILE A 67 -2.83 3.75 -4.74
N LYS A 68 -3.18 3.60 -6.01
CA LYS A 68 -3.05 2.33 -6.72
C LYS A 68 -1.87 2.43 -7.68
N VAL A 69 -0.90 1.55 -7.53
CA VAL A 69 0.22 1.40 -8.45
C VAL A 69 0.20 -0.03 -8.98
N HIS A 70 0.10 -0.18 -10.30
CA HIS A 70 -0.18 -1.46 -10.94
C HIS A 70 -1.41 -2.14 -10.31
N ARG A 71 -1.22 -3.31 -9.68
CA ARG A 71 -2.25 -4.07 -8.99
C ARG A 71 -2.26 -3.85 -7.47
N TYR A 72 -1.38 -3.01 -6.94
CA TYR A 72 -1.20 -2.86 -5.50
C TYR A 72 -1.81 -1.56 -5.00
N TRP A 73 -2.47 -1.64 -3.86
CA TRP A 73 -2.98 -0.51 -3.10
C TRP A 73 -2.03 -0.19 -1.96
N PHE A 74 -1.73 1.10 -1.81
CA PHE A 74 -0.92 1.62 -0.71
C PHE A 74 -1.75 2.61 0.08
N ALA A 75 -1.88 2.38 1.38
CA ALA A 75 -2.37 3.39 2.33
C ALA A 75 -1.16 4.13 2.90
N TYR A 76 -1.22 5.45 2.99
CA TYR A 76 -0.10 6.25 3.47
C TYR A 76 -0.54 7.54 4.19
N ARG A 77 0.33 8.08 5.04
CA ARG A 77 0.24 9.45 5.55
C ARG A 77 1.18 10.35 4.76
N ALA A 78 0.73 11.56 4.47
CA ALA A 78 1.52 12.56 3.77
C ALA A 78 2.59 13.23 4.67
N GLN A 79 2.29 13.43 5.96
CA GLN A 79 3.14 14.18 6.87
C GLN A 79 3.11 13.57 8.30
N PRO A 80 4.23 13.00 8.79
CA PRO A 80 5.41 12.63 8.01
C PRO A 80 5.08 11.55 6.95
N PRO A 81 5.78 11.50 5.81
CA PRO A 81 5.60 10.46 4.81
C PRO A 81 5.79 9.06 5.41
N LEU A 82 4.73 8.26 5.43
CA LEU A 82 4.72 6.92 6.02
C LEU A 82 3.75 6.02 5.26
N VAL A 83 4.22 4.89 4.74
CA VAL A 83 3.34 3.83 4.22
C VAL A 83 2.76 3.06 5.41
N LEU A 84 1.43 3.03 5.49
CA LEU A 84 0.69 2.39 6.58
C LEU A 84 0.33 0.94 6.26
N ALA A 85 0.01 0.65 4.99
CA ALA A 85 -0.37 -0.67 4.54
C ALA A 85 -0.19 -0.84 3.02
N LEU A 86 -0.06 -2.09 2.60
CA LEU A 86 0.12 -2.51 1.20
C LEU A 86 -0.70 -3.77 0.93
N PHE A 87 -1.48 -3.77 -0.15
CA PHE A 87 -2.35 -4.89 -0.52
C PHE A 87 -2.33 -5.16 -2.02
N ASP A 88 -2.37 -6.43 -2.41
CA ASP A 88 -2.79 -6.80 -3.78
C ASP A 88 -4.27 -6.44 -3.96
N GLU A 89 -4.68 -6.01 -5.16
CA GLU A 89 -6.07 -5.62 -5.46
C GLU A 89 -7.10 -6.72 -5.23
N THR A 90 -6.66 -7.98 -5.26
CA THR A 90 -7.51 -9.14 -5.00
C THR A 90 -7.60 -9.50 -3.53
N ALA A 91 -6.83 -8.84 -2.66
CA ALA A 91 -6.87 -9.07 -1.22
C ALA A 91 -8.19 -8.58 -0.59
N ASP A 92 -8.56 -9.20 0.52
CA ASP A 92 -9.63 -8.71 1.39
C ASP A 92 -9.15 -7.49 2.18
N ILE A 93 -9.06 -6.33 1.49
CA ILE A 93 -8.62 -5.07 2.07
C ILE A 93 -9.51 -4.67 3.26
N PRO A 94 -10.86 -4.72 3.18
CA PRO A 94 -11.71 -4.35 4.31
C PRO A 94 -11.47 -5.20 5.57
N GLY A 95 -11.19 -6.49 5.43
CA GLY A 95 -10.88 -7.37 6.55
C GLY A 95 -9.47 -7.19 7.14
N ARG A 96 -8.51 -6.72 6.32
CA ARG A 96 -7.08 -6.60 6.70
C ARG A 96 -6.63 -5.19 7.04
N TYR A 97 -7.44 -4.18 6.69
CA TYR A 97 -7.22 -2.79 7.08
C TYR A 97 -8.46 -2.28 7.81
N PRO A 98 -8.71 -2.77 9.03
CA PRO A 98 -9.87 -2.35 9.79
C PRO A 98 -9.75 -0.87 10.09
N ARG A 99 -10.85 -0.14 9.96
CA ARG A 99 -10.96 1.22 10.47
C ARG A 99 -10.64 1.16 11.96
N THR A 100 -9.52 1.73 12.39
CA THR A 100 -9.29 1.98 13.81
C THR A 100 -10.46 2.86 14.28
N PRO A 101 -11.27 2.43 15.25
CA PRO A 101 -12.26 3.32 15.83
C PRO A 101 -11.51 4.44 16.55
N ASP A 102 -11.91 5.69 16.27
CA ASP A 102 -11.51 6.88 17.03
C ASP A 102 -11.76 6.70 18.53
#